data_AF-A0A3N0CEQ5-F1
#
_entry.id   AF-A0A3N0CEQ5-F1
#
_cell.length_a   1.000
_cell.length_b   1.000
_cell.length_c   1.000
_cell.angle_alpha   90.00
_cell.angle_beta   90.00
_cell.angle_gamma   90.00
#
_symmetry.space_group_name_H-M   'P 1'
#
loop_
_entity.id
_entity.type
_entity.pdbx_description
1 polymer ?
#
loop_
_entity_poly.entity_id
_entity_poly.type
_entity_poly.pdbx_seq_one_letter_code
_entity_poly.pdbx_strand_id
1 'polypeptide(L)'
;MALNRSTYIKHLRGELSIRAIRRRIVVDYVVMIHGQSGGTYGWRRIRAELLDEYEMIVNRKLIKAVMREQRIAGVPRIKIFRNPLADK
;
A
#
# COMPACT_ATOMS: atom_id res chain seq x y z
N MET A 1 35.83 2.99 10.14
CA MET A 1 35.43 2.80 8.72
C MET A 1 35.09 4.16 8.13
N ALA A 2 35.90 4.69 7.24
CA ALA A 2 35.60 5.93 6.51
C ALA A 2 34.85 5.58 5.21
N LEU A 3 33.69 6.21 4.99
CA LEU A 3 32.94 6.07 3.74
C LEU A 3 33.71 6.74 2.58
N ASN A 4 33.71 6.13 1.40
CA ASN A 4 34.23 6.74 0.19
C ASN A 4 33.49 8.08 -0.10
N ARG A 5 34.24 9.10 -0.53
CA ARG A 5 33.74 10.44 -0.89
C ARG A 5 32.53 10.40 -1.83
N SER A 6 32.50 9.50 -2.82
CA SER A 6 31.38 9.37 -3.75
C SER A 6 30.11 8.88 -3.04
N THR A 7 30.25 7.91 -2.14
CA THR A 7 29.16 7.38 -1.31
C THR A 7 28.64 8.44 -0.35
N TYR A 8 29.55 9.18 0.30
CA TYR A 8 29.21 10.29 1.18
C TYR A 8 28.39 11.38 0.46
N ILE A 9 28.82 11.81 -0.73
CA ILE A 9 28.10 12.79 -1.53
C ILE A 9 26.74 12.27 -2.00
N LYS A 10 26.62 10.98 -2.33
CA LYS A 10 25.34 10.37 -2.72
C LYS A 10 24.33 10.38 -1.58
N HIS A 11 24.77 10.07 -0.36
CA HIS A 11 23.93 10.17 0.84
C HIS A 11 23.57 11.62 1.17
N LEU A 12 24.53 12.55 1.02
CA LEU A 12 24.33 13.97 1.29
C LEU A 12 23.36 14.64 0.28
N ARG A 13 23.38 14.22 -0.99
CA ARG A 13 22.49 14.73 -2.05
C ARG A 13 21.05 14.27 -1.91
N GLY A 14 20.78 13.26 -1.08
CA GLY A 14 19.41 12.76 -0.89
C GLY A 14 18.77 12.18 -2.15
N GLU A 15 19.56 11.73 -3.13
CA GLU A 15 19.03 11.10 -4.35
C GLU A 15 18.19 9.89 -3.96
N LEU A 16 16.86 10.02 -4.07
CA LEU A 16 15.95 8.93 -3.78
C LEU A 16 16.24 7.80 -4.78
N SER A 17 16.61 6.63 -4.27
CA SER A 17 16.67 5.42 -5.08
C SER A 17 15.35 5.24 -5.84
N ILE A 18 15.39 4.69 -7.05
CA ILE A 18 14.19 4.30 -7.83
C ILE A 18 13.19 3.54 -6.95
N ARG A 19 13.67 2.69 -6.04
CA ARG A 19 12.85 1.97 -5.06
C ARG A 19 12.10 2.90 -4.10
N ALA A 20 12.77 3.95 -3.62
CA ALA A 20 12.20 4.95 -2.73
C ALA A 20 11.16 5.81 -3.46
N ILE A 21 11.45 6.21 -4.70
CA ILE A 21 10.51 6.92 -5.58
C ILE A 21 9.25 6.06 -5.82
N ARG A 22 9.42 4.80 -6.24
CA ARG A 22 8.30 3.88 -6.46
C ARG A 22 7.48 3.67 -5.18
N ARG A 23 8.13 3.56 -4.03
CA ARG A 23 7.44 3.43 -2.74
C ARG A 23 6.62 4.68 -2.43
N ARG A 24 7.16 5.88 -2.65
CA ARG A 24 6.45 7.15 -2.44
C ARG A 24 5.19 7.22 -3.30
N ILE A 25 5.32 6.93 -4.59
CA ILE A 25 4.18 6.87 -5.52
C ILE A 25 3.11 5.90 -5.01
N VAL A 26 3.50 4.67 -4.62
CA VAL A 26 2.55 3.68 -4.06
C VAL A 26 1.87 4.20 -2.79
N VAL A 27 2.58 4.93 -1.92
CA VAL A 27 2.00 5.53 -0.71
C VAL A 27 0.92 6.54 -1.09
N ASP A 28 1.20 7.43 -2.02
CA ASP A 28 0.29 8.50 -2.43
C ASP A 28 -1.01 7.91 -3.01
N TYR A 29 -0.92 6.92 -3.91
CA TYR A 29 -2.10 6.23 -4.45
C TYR A 29 -2.88 5.43 -3.41
N VAL A 30 -2.21 4.75 -2.48
CA VAL A 30 -2.89 3.99 -1.42
C VAL A 30 -3.71 4.90 -0.51
N VAL A 31 -3.16 6.07 -0.15
CA VAL A 31 -3.87 7.07 0.66
C VAL A 31 -5.05 7.65 -0.12
N MET A 32 -4.84 8.00 -1.38
CA MET A 32 -5.86 8.56 -2.28
C MET A 32 -7.07 7.61 -2.41
N ILE A 33 -6.82 6.36 -2.83
CA ILE A 33 -7.86 5.33 -2.99
C ILE A 33 -8.62 5.11 -1.68
N HIS A 34 -7.90 5.00 -0.57
CA HIS A 34 -8.54 4.81 0.73
C HIS A 34 -9.46 5.99 1.08
N GLY A 35 -9.02 7.23 0.85
CA GLY A 35 -9.83 8.43 1.03
C GLY A 35 -11.08 8.46 0.13
N GLN A 36 -10.92 8.16 -1.17
CA GLN A 36 -12.02 8.09 -2.13
C GLN A 36 -13.07 7.05 -1.74
N SER A 37 -12.64 5.92 -1.17
CA SER A 37 -13.52 4.86 -0.69
C SER A 37 -14.25 5.16 0.64
N GLY A 38 -14.14 6.39 1.16
CA GLY A 38 -14.67 6.77 2.47
C GLY A 38 -14.00 6.05 3.64
N GLY A 39 -12.73 5.66 3.47
CA GLY A 39 -11.97 4.92 4.48
C GLY A 39 -12.39 3.46 4.65
N THR A 40 -13.18 2.91 3.72
CA THR A 40 -13.71 1.54 3.88
C THR A 40 -12.78 0.47 3.32
N TYR A 41 -11.95 0.82 2.34
CA TYR A 41 -11.17 -0.17 1.59
C TYR A 41 -9.96 -0.64 2.38
N GLY A 42 -9.81 -1.97 2.46
CA GLY A 42 -8.62 -2.64 2.97
C GLY A 42 -7.69 -3.09 1.84
N TRP A 43 -6.53 -3.66 2.19
CA TRP A 43 -5.47 -4.01 1.24
C TRP A 43 -5.93 -4.81 0.01
N ARG A 44 -6.97 -5.65 0.13
CA ARG A 44 -7.51 -6.44 -1.00
C ARG A 44 -8.19 -5.56 -2.04
N ARG A 45 -9.01 -4.60 -1.59
CA ARG A 45 -9.76 -3.69 -2.47
C ARG A 45 -8.84 -2.66 -3.07
N ILE A 46 -7.96 -2.07 -2.24
CA ILE A 46 -6.91 -1.16 -2.71
C ILE A 46 -6.03 -1.81 -3.79
N ARG A 47 -5.67 -3.09 -3.63
CA ARG A 47 -4.87 -3.81 -4.64
C ARG A 47 -5.63 -4.03 -5.96
N ALA A 48 -6.93 -4.29 -5.88
CA ALA A 48 -7.76 -4.46 -7.07
C ALA A 48 -7.84 -3.14 -7.84
N GLU A 49 -8.15 -2.05 -7.15
CA GLU A 49 -8.25 -0.72 -7.76
C GLU A 49 -6.92 -0.22 -8.33
N LEU A 50 -5.81 -0.43 -7.61
CA LEU A 50 -4.47 -0.17 -8.15
C LEU A 50 -4.20 -0.92 -9.45
N LEU A 51 -4.71 -2.15 -9.59
CA LEU A 51 -4.51 -2.95 -10.79
C LEU A 51 -5.46 -2.56 -11.92
N ASP A 52 -6.74 -2.37 -11.60
CA ASP A 52 -7.82 -2.24 -12.57
C ASP A 52 -7.92 -0.81 -13.12
N GLU A 53 -7.73 0.21 -12.27
CA GLU A 53 -7.90 1.63 -12.65
C GLU A 53 -6.57 2.33 -12.94
N TYR A 54 -5.51 1.95 -12.22
CA TYR A 54 -4.19 2.60 -12.32
C TYR A 54 -3.11 1.74 -12.99
N GLU A 55 -3.48 0.54 -13.47
CA GLU A 55 -2.59 -0.44 -14.11
C GLU A 55 -1.29 -0.74 -13.32
N MET A 56 -1.34 -0.55 -12.00
CA MET A 56 -0.20 -0.57 -11.12
C MET A 56 -0.10 -1.92 -10.39
N ILE A 57 0.79 -2.78 -10.89
CA ILE A 57 1.04 -4.08 -10.26
C ILE A 57 1.88 -3.89 -8.97
N VAL A 58 1.20 -3.97 -7.82
CA VAL A 58 1.82 -3.88 -6.50
C VAL A 58 1.64 -5.17 -5.69
N ASN A 59 2.71 -5.60 -5.02
CA ASN A 59 2.68 -6.76 -4.13
C ASN A 59 1.88 -6.45 -2.85
N ARG A 60 1.01 -7.39 -2.44
CA ARG A 60 0.23 -7.31 -1.19
C ARG A 60 1.05 -6.96 0.05
N LYS A 61 2.31 -7.39 0.14
CA LYS A 61 3.19 -7.09 1.29
C LYS A 61 3.51 -5.60 1.37
N LEU A 62 3.78 -4.95 0.24
CA LEU A 62 4.08 -3.52 0.20
C LEU A 62 2.86 -2.70 0.58
N ILE A 63 1.69 -3.03 0.02
CA ILE A 63 0.41 -2.37 0.36
C ILE A 63 0.15 -2.46 1.87
N LYS A 64 0.28 -3.66 2.47
CA LYS A 64 0.09 -3.83 3.92
C LYS A 64 1.08 -3.02 4.76
N ALA A 65 2.35 -2.94 4.33
CA ALA A 65 3.35 -2.15 5.03
C ALA A 65 3.03 -0.65 4.95
N VAL A 66 2.68 -0.15 3.77
CA VAL A 66 2.24 1.24 3.55
C VAL A 66 1.01 1.56 4.38
N MET A 67 -0.02 0.71 4.34
CA MET A 67 -1.23 0.90 5.16
C MET A 67 -0.90 0.98 6.65
N ARG A 68 -0.04 0.09 7.15
CA ARG A 68 0.39 0.12 8.56
C ARG A 68 1.15 1.40 8.90
N GLU A 69 2.07 1.83 8.04
CA GLU A 69 2.87 3.04 8.24
C GLU A 69 2.01 4.31 8.23
N GLN A 70 1.01 4.38 7.35
CA GLN A 70 0.05 5.47 7.26
C GLN A 70 -1.11 5.36 8.27
N ARG A 71 -1.09 4.34 9.15
CA ARG A 71 -2.16 4.03 10.13
C ARG A 71 -3.55 3.86 9.49
N ILE A 72 -3.57 3.35 8.26
CA ILE A 72 -4.78 3.08 7.49
C ILE A 72 -5.26 1.65 7.79
N ALA A 73 -6.54 1.52 8.11
CA ALA A 73 -7.20 0.24 8.28
C ALA A 73 -8.48 0.20 7.43
N GLY A 74 -8.70 -0.89 6.70
CA GLY A 74 -9.97 -1.11 6.01
C GLY A 74 -11.02 -1.68 6.96
N VAL A 75 -12.29 -1.53 6.58
CA VAL A 75 -13.41 -2.08 7.35
C VAL A 75 -13.30 -3.61 7.41
N PRO A 76 -13.36 -4.22 8.61
CA PRO A 76 -13.29 -5.66 8.76
C PRO A 76 -14.46 -6.32 8.02
N ARG A 77 -14.18 -7.46 7.37
CA ARG A 77 -15.24 -8.26 6.77
C ARG A 77 -16.10 -8.84 7.90
N ILE A 78 -17.39 -8.53 7.91
CA ILE A 78 -18.36 -9.17 8.79
C ILE A 78 -18.35 -10.67 8.49
N LYS A 79 -18.13 -11.50 9.52
CA LYS A 79 -18.30 -12.95 9.42
C LYS A 79 -19.80 -13.24 9.42
N ILE A 80 -20.39 -13.36 8.24
CA ILE A 80 -21.77 -13.82 8.11
C ILE A 80 -21.76 -15.32 8.42
N PHE A 81 -22.41 -15.72 9.53
CA PHE A 81 -22.70 -17.13 9.78
C PHE A 81 -23.73 -17.59 8.75
N ARG A 82 -23.31 -18.38 7.77
CA ARG A 82 -24.25 -19.06 6.86
C ARG A 82 -24.82 -20.25 7.62
N ASN A 83 -26.13 -20.24 7.87
CA ASN A 83 -26.81 -21.41 8.45
C ASN A 83 -26.95 -22.48 7.34
N PRO A 84 -26.25 -23.62 7.42
CA PRO A 84 -26.32 -24.67 6.40
C PRO A 84 -27.67 -25.40 6.38
N LEU A 85 -28.59 -25.08 7.29
CA LEU A 85 -29.94 -25.63 7.35
C LEU A 85 -31.00 -24.74 6.69
N ALA A 86 -30.64 -23.54 6.21
CA ALA A 86 -31.58 -22.61 5.57
C ALA A 86 -31.83 -22.89 4.07
N ASP A 87 -30.97 -23.71 3.45
CA ASP A 87 -31.02 -24.08 2.03
C ASP A 87 -31.66 -25.47 1.79
N LYS A 88 -32.46 -25.99 2.75
CA LYS A 88 -33.15 -27.29 2.66
C LYS A 88 -34.67 -27.12 2.63
#